data_AF-A0A1X0XWP6-F1
#
_entry.id   AF-A0A1X0XWP6-F1
#
_cell.length_a   1.000
_cell.length_b   1.000
_cell.length_c   1.000
_cell.angle_alpha   90.00
_cell.angle_beta   90.00
_cell.angle_gamma   90.00
#
_symmetry.space_group_name_H-M   'P 1'
#
loop_
_entity.id
_entity.type
_entity.pdbx_description
1 polymer ?
#
loop_
_entity_poly.entity_id
_entity_poly.type
_entity_poly.pdbx_seq_one_letter_code
_entity_poly.pdbx_strand_id
1 'polypeptide(L)'
;MSDERAVPEPTDPRIWASLLEAAATVSQGRQAVTPALVRRWHDQIATAIRRLQRDGRAADDIDADQSAAALLAGVQGGAEILLATGDRSYLEAAIDDALSMLRLTGG
;
A
#
# COMPACT_ATOMS: atom_id res chain seq x y z
N MET A 1 20.74 -20.32 -10.64
CA MET A 1 21.23 -19.99 -9.28
C MET A 1 20.87 -18.54 -9.06
N SER A 2 19.93 -18.30 -8.16
CA SER A 2 19.05 -17.13 -8.11
C SER A 2 19.80 -15.80 -7.95
N ASP A 3 19.39 -14.82 -8.76
CA ASP A 3 19.71 -13.40 -8.61
C ASP A 3 18.73 -12.83 -7.57
N GLU A 4 19.13 -12.90 -6.30
CA GLU A 4 18.45 -12.27 -5.15
C GLU A 4 18.57 -10.75 -5.33
N ARG A 5 17.59 -10.15 -6.01
CA ARG A 5 17.50 -8.70 -6.16
C ARG A 5 17.38 -8.06 -4.79
N ALA A 6 18.48 -7.49 -4.31
CA ALA A 6 18.54 -6.74 -3.07
C ALA A 6 17.43 -5.68 -3.04
N VAL A 7 16.48 -5.89 -2.13
CA VAL A 7 15.42 -4.92 -1.82
C VAL A 7 16.10 -3.65 -1.31
N PRO A 8 15.85 -2.46 -1.90
CA PRO A 8 16.46 -1.22 -1.45
C PRO A 8 15.95 -0.87 -0.04
N GLU A 9 16.84 -0.94 0.95
CA GLU A 9 16.59 -0.50 2.33
C GLU A 9 16.08 0.96 2.37
N PRO A 10 14.88 1.22 2.91
CA PRO A 10 14.37 2.58 3.04
C PRO A 10 15.21 3.38 4.04
N THR A 11 15.76 4.49 3.58
CA THR A 11 16.86 5.21 4.23
C THR A 11 16.45 6.01 5.49
N ASP A 12 15.19 5.92 5.94
CA ASP A 12 14.70 6.63 7.13
C ASP A 12 13.76 5.75 8.00
N PRO A 13 14.16 5.40 9.25
CA PRO A 13 13.34 4.62 10.17
C PRO A 13 12.03 5.32 10.58
N ARG A 14 11.89 6.64 10.37
CA ARG A 14 10.61 7.33 10.60
C ARG A 14 9.55 6.97 9.56
N ILE A 15 9.97 6.70 8.32
CA ILE A 15 9.06 6.26 7.25
C ILE A 15 8.50 4.88 7.61
N TRP A 16 9.34 4.00 8.14
CA TRP A 16 8.92 2.68 8.66
C TRP A 16 7.92 2.79 9.81
N ALA A 17 8.17 3.67 10.78
CA ALA A 17 7.27 3.86 11.90
C ALA A 17 5.88 4.36 11.45
N SER A 18 5.82 5.32 10.53
CA SER A 18 4.54 5.85 10.03
C SER A 18 3.77 4.81 9.19
N LEU A 19 4.46 3.95 8.45
CA LEU A 19 3.85 2.85 7.69
C LEU A 19 3.29 1.76 8.60
N LEU A 20 4.04 1.37 9.62
CA LEU A 20 3.59 0.39 10.62
C LEU A 20 2.44 0.93 11.46
N GLU A 21 2.45 2.21 11.83
CA GLU A 21 1.36 2.86 12.56
C GLU A 21 0.09 2.97 11.71
N ALA A 22 0.21 3.32 10.42
CA ALA A 22 -0.90 3.33 9.48
C ALA A 22 -1.48 1.90 9.31
N ALA A 23 -0.64 0.90 9.11
CA ALA A 23 -1.08 -0.48 8.95
C ALA A 23 -1.66 -1.09 10.24
N ALA A 24 -1.09 -0.77 11.40
CA ALA A 24 -1.63 -1.14 12.69
C ALA A 24 -2.98 -0.47 12.94
N THR A 25 -3.17 0.78 12.51
CA THR A 25 -4.48 1.48 12.55
C THR A 25 -5.51 0.81 11.63
N VAL A 26 -5.07 0.30 10.48
CA VAL A 26 -5.91 -0.51 9.58
C VAL A 26 -6.29 -1.84 10.25
N SER A 27 -5.38 -2.48 11.00
CA SER A 27 -5.63 -3.78 11.65
C SER A 27 -6.34 -3.71 13.01
N GLN A 28 -6.13 -2.64 13.78
CA GLN A 28 -6.58 -2.49 15.19
C GLN A 28 -7.72 -1.47 15.35
N GLY A 29 -8.41 -1.11 14.26
CA GLY A 29 -9.67 -0.39 14.36
C GLY A 29 -10.71 -1.19 15.15
N ARG A 30 -10.75 -1.03 16.46
CA ARG A 30 -11.83 -1.50 17.36
C ARG A 30 -13.19 -0.85 17.03
N GLN A 31 -13.24 -0.02 15.98
CA GLN A 31 -14.44 0.38 15.26
C GLN A 31 -14.54 -0.53 14.03
N ALA A 32 -15.62 -1.30 13.92
CA ALA A 32 -15.91 -2.13 12.76
C ALA A 32 -15.50 -1.40 11.47
N VAL A 33 -14.65 -2.03 10.66
CA VAL A 33 -14.31 -1.55 9.31
C VAL A 33 -15.64 -1.39 8.56
N THR A 34 -16.16 -0.17 8.54
CA THR A 34 -17.47 0.11 7.94
C THR A 34 -17.29 0.26 6.44
N PRO A 35 -18.30 -0.11 5.62
CA PRO A 35 -18.26 0.16 4.19
C PRO A 35 -17.95 1.63 3.86
N ALA A 36 -18.41 2.56 4.70
CA ALA A 36 -18.14 3.99 4.56
C ALA A 36 -16.66 4.35 4.79
N LEU A 37 -16.01 3.73 5.78
CA LEU A 37 -14.59 3.93 6.07
C LEU A 37 -13.73 3.35 4.94
N VAL A 38 -14.03 2.13 4.49
CA VAL A 38 -13.38 1.47 3.36
C VAL A 38 -13.46 2.34 2.11
N ARG A 39 -14.67 2.87 1.81
CA ARG A 39 -14.87 3.75 0.66
C ARG A 39 -14.09 5.06 0.79
N ARG A 40 -14.07 5.67 1.97
CA ARG A 40 -13.30 6.90 2.21
C ARG A 40 -11.80 6.68 2.04
N TRP A 41 -11.28 5.52 2.41
CA TRP A 41 -9.86 5.19 2.18
C TRP A 41 -9.57 4.93 0.71
N HIS A 42 -10.41 4.15 0.04
CA HIS A 42 -10.34 3.97 -1.41
C HIS A 42 -10.27 5.33 -2.14
N ASP A 43 -11.18 6.25 -1.84
CA ASP A 43 -11.26 7.55 -2.53
C ASP A 43 -10.01 8.41 -2.27
N GLN A 44 -9.45 8.36 -1.06
CA GLN A 44 -8.20 9.06 -0.74
C GLN A 44 -7.00 8.49 -1.49
N ILE A 45 -6.90 7.16 -1.59
CA ILE A 45 -5.83 6.50 -2.34
C ILE A 45 -5.95 6.83 -3.83
N ALA A 46 -7.14 6.71 -4.42
CA ALA A 46 -7.37 7.06 -5.81
C ALA A 46 -7.04 8.54 -6.10
N THR A 47 -7.37 9.44 -5.18
CA THR A 47 -7.00 10.87 -5.26
C THR A 47 -5.48 11.07 -5.23
N ALA A 48 -4.77 10.33 -4.38
CA ALA A 48 -3.31 10.38 -4.31
C ALA A 48 -2.66 9.88 -5.62
N ILE A 49 -3.17 8.79 -6.19
CA ILE A 49 -2.69 8.25 -7.47
C ILE A 49 -2.90 9.26 -8.60
N ARG A 50 -4.10 9.85 -8.72
CA ARG A 50 -4.38 10.91 -9.71
C ARG A 50 -3.48 12.12 -9.54
N ARG A 51 -3.09 12.46 -8.31
CA ARG A 51 -2.09 13.51 -8.05
C ARG A 51 -0.71 13.11 -8.55
N LEU A 52 -0.27 11.88 -8.29
CA LEU A 52 1.01 11.38 -8.79
C LEU A 52 1.07 11.39 -10.32
N GLN A 53 -0.03 11.03 -10.99
CA GLN A 53 -0.17 11.11 -12.46
C GLN A 53 0.01 12.54 -12.98
N ARG A 54 -0.79 13.49 -12.44
CA ARG A 54 -0.66 14.91 -12.81
C ARG A 54 0.72 15.51 -12.55
N ASP A 55 1.43 15.01 -11.54
CA ASP A 55 2.78 15.46 -11.18
C ASP A 55 3.86 14.75 -12.03
N GLY A 56 3.48 13.88 -12.98
CA GLY A 56 4.38 13.11 -13.86
C GLY A 56 5.14 11.98 -13.15
N ARG A 57 4.64 11.53 -11.99
CA ARG A 57 5.29 10.57 -11.08
C ARG A 57 4.65 9.18 -11.10
N ALA A 58 3.57 9.04 -11.85
CA ALA A 58 2.89 7.78 -12.18
C ALA A 58 2.37 7.90 -13.61
N ALA A 59 2.16 6.79 -14.30
CA ALA A 59 1.67 6.84 -15.67
C ALA A 59 0.19 7.17 -15.76
N ASP A 60 -0.17 7.94 -16.79
CA ASP A 60 -1.53 8.43 -17.00
C ASP A 60 -2.52 7.33 -17.43
N ASP A 61 -2.02 6.16 -17.85
CA ASP A 61 -2.82 5.00 -18.26
C ASP A 61 -3.22 4.07 -17.09
N ILE A 62 -2.66 4.29 -15.89
CA ILE A 62 -3.02 3.55 -14.69
C ILE A 62 -4.45 3.91 -14.26
N ASP A 63 -5.30 2.90 -14.10
CA ASP A 63 -6.61 3.06 -13.47
C ASP A 63 -6.43 3.29 -11.96
N ALA A 64 -6.66 4.54 -11.55
CA ALA A 64 -6.49 4.97 -10.16
C ALA A 64 -7.48 4.31 -9.20
N ASP A 65 -8.70 4.01 -9.64
CA ASP A 65 -9.72 3.39 -8.78
C ASP A 65 -9.43 1.90 -8.63
N GLN A 66 -9.09 1.21 -9.71
CA GLN A 66 -8.68 -0.19 -9.64
C GLN A 66 -7.43 -0.38 -8.77
N SER A 67 -6.44 0.50 -8.94
CA SER A 67 -5.20 0.48 -8.16
C SER A 67 -5.45 0.78 -6.68
N ALA A 68 -6.37 1.69 -6.37
CA ALA A 68 -6.76 1.99 -5.00
C ALA A 68 -7.45 0.80 -4.33
N ALA A 69 -8.35 0.10 -5.05
CA ALA A 69 -9.00 -1.10 -4.57
C ALA A 69 -7.99 -2.24 -4.30
N ALA A 70 -7.05 -2.45 -5.22
CA ALA A 70 -6.00 -3.47 -5.07
C ALA A 70 -5.09 -3.19 -3.87
N LEU A 71 -4.60 -1.95 -3.72
CA LEU A 71 -3.77 -1.56 -2.58
C LEU A 71 -4.53 -1.72 -1.26
N LEU A 72 -5.79 -1.28 -1.20
CA LEU A 72 -6.60 -1.41 0.01
C LEU A 72 -6.83 -2.87 0.40
N ALA A 73 -7.10 -3.75 -0.58
CA ALA A 73 -7.25 -5.18 -0.34
C ALA A 73 -5.95 -5.84 0.13
N GLY A 74 -4.81 -5.47 -0.47
CA GLY A 74 -3.49 -5.96 -0.08
C GLY A 74 -3.12 -5.57 1.35
N VAL A 75 -3.34 -4.32 1.74
CA VAL A 75 -3.10 -3.85 3.11
C VAL A 75 -4.01 -4.56 4.11
N GLN A 76 -5.31 -4.74 3.79
CA GLN A 76 -6.22 -5.48 4.67
C GLN A 76 -5.77 -6.94 4.83
N GLY A 77 -5.43 -7.63 3.74
CA GLY A 77 -4.98 -9.01 3.78
C GLY A 77 -3.65 -9.18 4.53
N GLY A 78 -2.69 -8.30 4.29
CA GLY A 78 -1.41 -8.30 5.00
C GLY A 78 -1.56 -8.02 6.49
N ALA A 79 -2.47 -7.12 6.88
CA ALA A 79 -2.78 -6.84 8.27
C ALA A 79 -3.39 -8.05 8.99
N GLU A 80 -4.34 -8.76 8.37
CA GLU A 80 -4.92 -9.99 8.94
C GLU A 80 -3.85 -11.08 9.15
N ILE A 81 -2.95 -11.27 8.18
CA ILE A 81 -1.87 -12.25 8.30
C ILE A 81 -0.88 -11.85 9.40
N LEU A 82 -0.50 -10.57 9.49
CA LEU A 82 0.35 -10.05 10.56
C LEU A 82 -0.28 -10.32 11.94
N LEU A 83 -1.57 -10.04 12.10
CA LEU A 83 -2.27 -10.28 13.36
C LEU A 83 -2.34 -11.78 13.71
N ALA A 84 -2.52 -12.64 12.71
CA ALA A 84 -2.63 -14.09 12.91
C ALA A 84 -1.28 -14.78 13.18
N THR A 85 -0.19 -14.25 12.62
CA THR A 85 1.12 -14.95 12.59
C THR A 85 2.25 -14.21 13.30
N GLY A 86 2.12 -12.89 13.50
CA GLY A 86 3.20 -12.01 13.94
C GLY A 86 4.21 -11.67 12.84
N ASP A 87 4.01 -12.15 11.60
CA ASP A 87 4.92 -11.93 10.48
C ASP A 87 4.46 -10.73 9.64
N ARG A 88 5.32 -9.69 9.55
CA ARG A 88 5.01 -8.46 8.80
C ARG A 88 5.33 -8.54 7.31
N SER A 89 6.05 -9.57 6.86
CA SER A 89 6.54 -9.69 5.48
C SER A 89 5.42 -9.63 4.44
N TYR A 90 4.25 -10.17 4.77
CA TYR A 90 3.06 -10.15 3.89
C TYR A 90 2.52 -8.74 3.66
N LEU A 91 2.53 -7.92 4.70
CA LEU A 91 2.09 -6.53 4.61
C LEU A 91 3.10 -5.67 3.85
N GLU A 92 4.40 -5.88 4.11
CA GLU A 92 5.48 -5.20 3.37
C GLU A 92 5.41 -5.53 1.88
N ALA A 93 5.26 -6.81 1.53
CA ALA A 93 5.12 -7.26 0.15
C ALA A 93 3.93 -6.59 -0.56
N ALA A 94 2.77 -6.51 0.09
CA ALA A 94 1.58 -5.88 -0.48
C ALA A 94 1.78 -4.37 -0.79
N ILE A 95 2.55 -3.68 0.04
CA ILE A 95 2.84 -2.24 -0.12
C ILE A 95 3.89 -2.04 -1.21
N ASP A 96 4.95 -2.86 -1.22
CA ASP A 96 6.01 -2.79 -2.22
C ASP A 96 5.50 -3.10 -3.63
N ASP A 97 4.60 -4.08 -3.77
CA ASP A 97 3.96 -4.38 -5.05
C ASP A 97 3.09 -3.22 -5.53
N ALA A 98 2.30 -2.61 -4.63
CA ALA A 98 1.48 -1.46 -4.98
C ALA A 98 2.33 -0.24 -5.41
N LEU A 99 3.44 0.03 -4.73
CA LEU A 99 4.37 1.09 -5.12
C LEU A 99 5.08 0.77 -6.44
N SER A 100 5.41 -0.49 -6.68
CA SER A 100 6.03 -0.93 -7.93
C SER A 100 5.08 -0.76 -9.10
N MET A 101 3.81 -1.15 -8.96
CA MET A 101 2.76 -0.93 -9.97
C MET A 101 2.60 0.55 -10.33
N LEU A 102 2.74 1.46 -9.35
CA LEU A 102 2.66 2.89 -9.59
C LEU A 102 3.92 3.48 -10.26
N ARG A 103 5.07 2.82 -10.13
CA ARG A 103 6.37 3.29 -10.65
C ARG A 103 6.74 2.70 -12.01
N LEU A 104 6.25 1.50 -12.32
CA LEU A 104 6.73 0.68 -13.46
C LEU A 104 6.35 1.20 -14.85
N THR A 105 5.49 2.20 -14.96
CA THR A 105 4.99 2.67 -16.27
C THR A 105 5.50 4.07 -16.64
N GLY A 106 6.56 4.55 -15.99
CA GLY A 106 7.28 5.77 -16.37
C GLY A 106 8.46 5.53 -17.32
N GLY A 107 8.27 4.70 -18.36
CA GLY A 107 9.26 4.38 -19.39
C GLY A 107 8.93 5.01 -20.74
#